data_AF-A0A1G2UQQ0-F1
#
_entry.id   AF-A0A1G2UQQ0-F1
#
_cell.length_a   1.000
_cell.length_b   1.000
_cell.length_c   1.000
_cell.angle_alpha   90.00
_cell.angle_beta   90.00
_cell.angle_gamma   90.00
#
_symmetry.space_group_name_H-M   'P 1'
#
loop_
_entity.id
_entity.type
_entity.pdbx_description
1 polymer ?
#
loop_
_entity_poly.entity_id
_entity_poly.type
_entity_poly.pdbx_seq_one_letter_code
_entity_poly.pdbx_strand_id
1 'polypeptide(L)'
;MKKFRETTKDALSVSQYLDKINVALKNERARIIGEVSSVAEYPERSYLYFSIKDGNDQSTIKCFMWKRDFRLSGVMIKDGLEIIISAYPNVYKPNGSLTMQVETIELVGQGALQMAYEELKKRLTLEGLFSMERKKEIPALPRRIGVITSHSGAVISDFLTNIGKFGFEILFVDSKVEGQDAIKDLLLAIKTLKNKSLDVLVLMRGGGSLESFLAFNNEVLVRAVADFPAPVLTGLGHEKDAPLVSLASDKNVSTPTAVANMLNSTWIEARYKVNLSEEKILSNFTTLLERFKKAEETLLRSVPQIGFAITRIKENIFQVAKNLLQGFSLVTANLNDALKQYAKVIELSNPERQLTHGYSIVRSKGKVVRYVADVKSGDSMETSVSDGIIKSKAI
;
A
#
# COMPACT_ATOMS: atom_id res chain seq x y z
N MET A 1 -65.35 -68.30 5.03
CA MET A 1 -64.34 -67.26 4.71
C MET A 1 -64.24 -66.09 5.70
N LYS A 2 -65.26 -65.76 6.54
CA LYS A 2 -65.17 -64.63 7.49
C LYS A 2 -64.37 -64.88 8.79
N LYS A 3 -64.14 -66.13 9.20
CA LYS A 3 -63.43 -66.49 10.45
C LYS A 3 -61.88 -66.47 10.38
N PHE A 4 -61.27 -66.25 9.20
CA PHE A 4 -59.81 -66.19 9.05
C PHE A 4 -59.23 -64.76 9.13
N ARG A 5 -60.09 -63.73 9.21
CA ARG A 5 -59.65 -62.31 9.25
C ARG A 5 -59.59 -61.70 10.66
N GLU A 6 -60.03 -62.41 11.70
CA GLU A 6 -59.98 -61.91 13.08
C GLU A 6 -58.70 -62.30 13.83
N THR A 7 -58.00 -63.36 13.43
CA THR A 7 -56.76 -63.85 14.06
C THR A 7 -55.47 -63.14 13.61
N THR A 8 -55.54 -62.19 12.68
CA THR A 8 -54.36 -61.49 12.13
C THR A 8 -54.24 -60.03 12.59
N LYS A 9 -55.13 -59.56 13.47
CA LYS A 9 -55.13 -58.16 13.94
C LYS A 9 -53.84 -57.73 14.66
N ASP A 10 -53.10 -58.69 15.23
CA ASP A 10 -51.83 -58.44 15.95
C ASP A 10 -50.59 -59.01 15.25
N ALA A 11 -50.72 -59.55 14.02
CA ALA A 11 -49.59 -60.14 13.30
C ALA A 11 -48.82 -59.09 12.47
N LEU A 12 -47.54 -58.89 12.77
CA LEU A 12 -46.65 -58.07 11.94
C LEU A 12 -46.27 -58.83 10.66
N SER A 13 -46.25 -58.14 9.52
CA SER A 13 -45.62 -58.69 8.31
C SER A 13 -44.11 -58.88 8.53
N VAL A 14 -43.50 -59.80 7.78
CA VAL A 14 -42.05 -60.06 7.84
C VAL A 14 -41.25 -58.77 7.68
N SER A 15 -41.62 -57.90 6.73
CA SER A 15 -40.95 -56.61 6.56
C SER A 15 -41.10 -55.70 7.78
N GLN A 16 -42.30 -55.59 8.36
CA GLN A 16 -42.54 -54.74 9.53
C GLN A 16 -41.78 -55.23 10.76
N TYR A 17 -41.66 -56.55 10.94
CA TYR A 17 -40.86 -57.12 12.02
C TYR A 17 -39.36 -56.84 11.83
N LEU A 18 -38.85 -57.00 10.61
CA LEU A 18 -37.46 -56.64 10.28
C LEU A 18 -37.17 -55.14 10.43
N ASP A 19 -38.13 -54.28 10.10
CA ASP A 19 -38.03 -52.84 10.36
C ASP A 19 -37.93 -52.54 11.86
N LYS A 20 -38.77 -53.19 12.68
CA LYS A 20 -38.71 -53.07 14.13
C LYS A 20 -37.37 -53.54 14.71
N ILE A 21 -36.83 -54.66 14.20
CA ILE A 21 -35.50 -55.16 14.57
C ILE A 21 -34.43 -54.15 14.20
N ASN A 22 -34.42 -53.64 12.97
CA ASN A 22 -33.40 -52.69 12.52
C ASN A 22 -33.45 -51.39 13.31
N VAL A 23 -34.63 -50.91 13.72
CA VAL A 23 -34.75 -49.74 14.61
C VAL A 23 -34.10 -50.01 15.97
N ALA A 24 -34.31 -51.19 16.56
CA ALA A 24 -33.69 -51.56 17.84
C ALA A 24 -32.17 -51.71 17.71
N LEU A 25 -31.70 -52.42 16.68
CA LEU A 25 -30.28 -52.68 16.43
C LEU A 25 -29.49 -51.42 16.08
N LYS A 26 -30.12 -50.40 15.49
CA LYS A 26 -29.44 -49.17 15.08
C LYS A 26 -28.77 -48.43 16.24
N ASN A 27 -29.26 -48.62 17.47
CA ASN A 27 -28.69 -48.02 18.67
C ASN A 27 -27.44 -48.76 19.18
N GLU A 28 -27.21 -50.01 18.75
CA GLU A 28 -26.05 -50.83 19.09
C GLU A 28 -24.83 -50.46 18.21
N ARG A 29 -24.51 -49.17 18.14
CA ARG A 29 -23.32 -48.68 17.44
C ARG A 29 -22.07 -49.18 18.16
N ALA A 30 -21.14 -49.77 17.40
CA ALA A 30 -19.92 -50.33 17.95
C ALA A 30 -18.69 -49.88 17.13
N ARG A 31 -17.56 -49.77 17.82
CA ARG A 31 -16.23 -49.76 17.21
C ARG A 31 -15.67 -51.17 17.28
N ILE A 32 -15.35 -51.74 16.13
CA ILE A 32 -14.91 -53.13 16.01
C ILE A 32 -13.54 -53.14 15.34
N ILE A 33 -12.59 -53.83 15.95
CA ILE A 33 -11.27 -54.10 15.39
C ILE A 33 -11.25 -55.47 14.73
N GLY A 34 -10.58 -55.60 13.59
CA GLY A 34 -10.37 -56.89 12.95
C GLY A 34 -9.54 -56.80 11.68
N GLU A 35 -9.08 -57.95 11.22
CA GLU A 35 -8.32 -58.10 9.97
C GLU A 35 -9.29 -58.28 8.80
N VAL A 36 -9.10 -57.52 7.73
CA VAL A 36 -9.87 -57.70 6.50
C VAL A 36 -9.54 -59.06 5.88
N SER A 37 -10.55 -59.89 5.64
CA SER A 37 -10.40 -61.26 5.09
C SER A 37 -10.96 -61.43 3.68
N SER A 38 -11.81 -60.51 3.23
CA SER A 38 -12.35 -60.48 1.88
C SER A 38 -12.85 -59.09 1.55
N VAL A 39 -12.51 -58.59 0.36
CA VAL A 39 -13.03 -57.33 -0.18
C VAL A 39 -13.69 -57.63 -1.51
N ALA A 40 -15.01 -57.42 -1.57
CA ALA A 40 -15.78 -57.51 -2.80
C ALA A 40 -16.07 -56.09 -3.29
N GLU A 41 -15.09 -55.51 -4.00
CA GLU A 41 -15.23 -54.20 -4.62
C GLU A 41 -15.79 -54.36 -6.04
N TYR A 42 -16.97 -53.80 -6.28
CA TYR A 42 -17.60 -53.81 -7.60
C TYR A 42 -17.53 -52.38 -8.16
N PRO A 43 -16.68 -52.10 -9.17
CA PRO A 43 -16.44 -50.74 -9.67
C PRO A 43 -17.73 -49.99 -10.07
N GLU A 44 -18.65 -50.72 -10.67
CA GLU A 44 -19.96 -50.29 -11.18
C GLU A 44 -20.98 -49.95 -10.07
N ARG A 45 -20.80 -50.46 -8.84
CA ARG A 45 -21.78 -50.35 -7.76
C ARG A 45 -21.50 -49.16 -6.85
N SER A 46 -22.56 -48.64 -6.22
CA SER A 46 -22.51 -47.50 -5.29
C SER A 46 -22.15 -47.90 -3.85
N TYR A 47 -21.75 -49.15 -3.62
CA TYR A 47 -21.45 -49.73 -2.33
C TYR A 47 -20.36 -50.80 -2.44
N LEU A 48 -19.72 -51.11 -1.32
CA LEU A 48 -18.78 -52.22 -1.18
C LEU A 48 -19.20 -53.15 -0.04
N TYR A 49 -18.85 -54.42 -0.18
CA TYR A 49 -18.91 -55.40 0.89
C TYR A 49 -17.51 -55.86 1.22
N PHE A 50 -17.22 -56.00 2.51
CA PHE A 50 -15.99 -56.63 2.98
C PHE A 50 -16.30 -57.41 4.25
N SER A 51 -15.41 -58.31 4.64
CA SER A 51 -15.53 -59.02 5.91
C SER A 51 -14.30 -58.76 6.76
N ILE A 52 -14.51 -58.60 8.07
CA ILE A 52 -13.42 -58.58 9.04
C ILE A 52 -13.50 -59.84 9.91
N LYS A 53 -12.34 -60.39 10.24
CA LYS A 53 -12.17 -61.51 11.17
C LYS A 53 -11.40 -61.02 12.41
N ASP A 54 -11.66 -61.63 13.56
CA ASP A 54 -10.74 -61.46 14.69
C ASP A 54 -9.43 -62.22 14.39
N GLY A 55 -8.31 -61.73 14.91
CA GLY A 55 -7.03 -62.42 14.82
C GLY A 55 -6.95 -63.62 15.78
N ASN A 56 -7.75 -63.63 16.85
CA ASN A 56 -7.68 -64.64 17.91
C ASN A 56 -8.71 -65.78 17.77
N ASP A 57 -9.71 -65.64 16.90
CA ASP A 57 -10.76 -66.64 16.70
C ASP A 57 -11.19 -66.76 15.22
N GLN A 58 -12.21 -67.59 14.93
CA GLN A 58 -12.80 -67.69 13.58
C GLN A 58 -14.05 -66.83 13.41
N SER A 59 -14.31 -65.88 14.31
CA SER A 59 -15.44 -64.97 14.23
C SER A 59 -15.24 -64.03 13.05
N THR A 60 -16.20 -64.04 12.14
CA THR A 60 -16.21 -63.18 10.95
C THR A 60 -17.50 -62.40 10.90
N ILE A 61 -17.41 -61.11 10.61
CA ILE A 61 -18.58 -60.27 10.42
C ILE A 61 -18.58 -59.64 9.02
N LYS A 62 -19.76 -59.65 8.39
CA LYS A 62 -19.95 -59.03 7.07
C LYS A 62 -20.25 -57.56 7.22
N CYS A 63 -19.50 -56.74 6.50
CA CYS A 63 -19.59 -55.29 6.50
C CYS A 63 -20.13 -54.80 5.16
N PHE A 64 -20.98 -53.78 5.23
CA PHE A 64 -21.50 -53.06 4.08
C PHE A 64 -21.22 -51.57 4.25
N MET A 65 -20.71 -50.94 3.21
CA MET A 65 -20.39 -49.51 3.23
C MET A 65 -20.77 -48.84 1.93
N TRP A 66 -21.35 -47.64 2.01
CA TRP A 66 -21.61 -46.83 0.83
C TRP A 66 -20.31 -46.28 0.26
N LYS A 67 -20.18 -46.25 -1.07
CA LYS A 67 -18.99 -45.73 -1.76
C LYS A 67 -18.69 -44.26 -1.43
N ARG A 68 -19.72 -43.49 -1.07
CA ARG A 68 -19.56 -42.11 -0.56
C ARG A 68 -18.82 -42.09 0.78
N ASP A 69 -19.22 -42.94 1.73
CA ASP A 69 -18.65 -42.96 3.07
C ASP A 69 -17.25 -43.61 3.06
N PHE A 70 -17.03 -44.58 2.17
CA PHE A 70 -15.71 -45.16 1.91
C PHE A 70 -14.71 -44.12 1.41
N ARG A 71 -15.08 -43.34 0.39
CA ARG A 71 -14.25 -42.24 -0.11
C ARG A 71 -13.94 -41.19 0.96
N LEU A 72 -14.90 -40.91 1.85
CA LEU A 72 -14.69 -40.00 2.97
C LEU A 72 -13.70 -40.55 4.00
N SER A 73 -13.64 -41.87 4.18
CA SER A 73 -12.69 -42.49 5.12
C SER A 73 -11.24 -42.37 4.62
N GLY A 74 -11.02 -42.29 3.30
CA GLY A 74 -9.69 -42.05 2.72
C GLY A 74 -8.70 -43.21 2.93
N VAL A 75 -9.20 -44.41 3.24
CA VAL A 75 -8.41 -45.61 3.49
C VAL A 75 -8.53 -46.54 2.29
N MET A 76 -7.41 -47.14 1.86
CA MET A 76 -7.43 -48.29 0.95
C MET A 76 -7.39 -49.58 1.75
N ILE A 77 -8.48 -50.33 1.72
CA ILE A 77 -8.56 -51.65 2.35
C ILE A 77 -7.92 -52.70 1.44
N LYS A 78 -7.09 -53.57 2.02
CA LYS A 78 -6.51 -54.73 1.36
C LYS A 78 -6.70 -55.94 2.26
N ASP A 79 -6.71 -57.13 1.66
CA ASP A 79 -6.74 -58.37 2.42
C ASP A 79 -5.52 -58.44 3.36
N GLY A 80 -5.74 -58.90 4.60
CA GLY A 80 -4.71 -58.95 5.65
C GLY A 80 -4.48 -57.64 6.41
N LEU A 81 -5.25 -56.59 6.13
CA LEU A 81 -5.09 -55.29 6.79
C LEU A 81 -5.94 -55.21 8.06
N GLU A 82 -5.34 -54.83 9.18
CA GLU A 82 -6.05 -54.59 10.44
C GLU A 82 -6.68 -53.19 10.47
N ILE A 83 -7.99 -53.14 10.73
CA ILE A 83 -8.79 -51.91 10.72
C ILE A 83 -9.71 -51.81 11.92
N ILE A 84 -10.03 -50.58 12.31
CA ILE A 84 -11.14 -50.27 13.21
C ILE A 84 -12.29 -49.72 12.36
N ILE A 85 -13.46 -50.33 12.46
CA ILE A 85 -14.69 -49.84 11.84
C ILE A 85 -15.60 -49.24 12.91
N SER A 86 -16.26 -48.12 12.60
CA SER A 86 -17.45 -47.69 13.35
C SER A 86 -18.68 -48.04 12.54
N ALA A 87 -19.55 -48.87 13.12
CA ALA A 87 -20.67 -49.44 12.40
C ALA A 87 -21.87 -49.71 13.32
N TYR A 88 -23.03 -49.96 12.71
CA TYR A 88 -24.20 -50.45 13.42
C TYR A 88 -24.77 -51.71 12.74
N PRO A 89 -25.36 -52.65 13.50
CA PRO A 89 -25.97 -53.83 12.93
C PRO A 89 -27.21 -53.48 12.10
N ASN A 90 -27.34 -54.14 10.95
CA ASN A 90 -28.45 -53.99 10.03
C ASN A 90 -28.77 -55.33 9.36
N VAL A 91 -30.04 -55.72 9.41
CA VAL A 91 -30.55 -56.94 8.78
C VAL A 91 -31.02 -56.62 7.36
N TYR A 92 -30.42 -57.29 6.37
CA TYR A 92 -30.78 -57.13 4.97
C TYR A 92 -32.11 -57.84 4.67
N LYS A 93 -33.17 -57.06 4.44
CA LYS A 93 -34.54 -57.59 4.32
C LYS A 93 -34.73 -58.74 3.32
N PRO A 94 -34.13 -58.73 2.12
CA PRO A 94 -34.39 -59.77 1.11
C PRO A 94 -33.97 -61.19 1.52
N ASN A 95 -32.97 -61.35 2.38
CA ASN A 95 -32.48 -62.68 2.79
C ASN A 95 -32.30 -62.84 4.31
N GLY A 96 -32.62 -61.80 5.10
CA GLY A 96 -32.46 -61.81 6.56
C GLY A 96 -31.02 -61.83 7.05
N SER A 97 -30.02 -61.59 6.20
CA SER A 97 -28.61 -61.66 6.63
C SER A 97 -28.24 -60.45 7.48
N LEU A 98 -27.59 -60.69 8.62
CA LEU A 98 -27.01 -59.65 9.46
C LEU A 98 -25.74 -59.10 8.80
N THR A 99 -25.66 -57.78 8.72
CA THR A 99 -24.49 -57.04 8.22
C THR A 99 -24.22 -55.86 9.13
N MET A 100 -22.97 -55.46 9.24
CA MET A 100 -22.60 -54.19 9.87
C MET A 100 -22.61 -53.10 8.81
N GLN A 101 -23.51 -52.12 8.97
CA GLN A 101 -23.47 -50.90 8.16
C GLN A 101 -22.34 -50.02 8.69
N VAL A 102 -21.26 -49.97 7.93
CA VAL A 102 -20.05 -49.22 8.27
C VAL A 102 -20.22 -47.76 7.89
N GLU A 103 -19.85 -46.87 8.82
CA GLU A 103 -19.86 -45.43 8.62
C GLU A 103 -18.46 -44.86 8.41
N THR A 104 -17.45 -45.42 9.08
CA THR A 104 -16.04 -45.00 9.01
C THR A 104 -15.10 -46.20 9.13
N ILE A 105 -13.92 -46.07 8.52
CA ILE A 105 -12.83 -47.04 8.61
C ILE A 105 -11.55 -46.30 9.03
N GLU A 106 -10.83 -46.86 9.99
CA GLU A 106 -9.54 -46.37 10.48
C GLU A 106 -8.49 -47.48 10.37
N LEU A 107 -7.26 -47.10 10.02
CA LEU A 107 -6.12 -48.01 10.03
C LEU A 107 -5.59 -48.21 11.44
N VAL A 108 -5.17 -49.43 11.76
CA VAL A 108 -4.51 -49.74 13.04
C VAL A 108 -2.98 -49.75 12.85
N GLY A 109 -2.28 -49.11 13.78
CA GLY A 109 -0.81 -49.13 13.87
C GLY A 109 -0.11 -47.95 13.19
N GLN A 110 0.92 -47.42 13.86
CA GLN A 110 1.69 -46.25 13.38
C GLN A 110 2.35 -46.49 12.02
N GLY A 111 2.83 -47.72 11.74
CA GLY A 111 3.44 -48.06 10.46
C GLY A 111 2.45 -47.96 9.29
N ALA A 112 1.23 -48.48 9.46
CA ALA A 112 0.19 -48.41 8.43
C ALA A 112 -0.27 -46.96 8.17
N LEU A 113 -0.41 -46.16 9.23
CA LEU A 113 -0.73 -44.74 9.13
C LEU A 113 0.36 -43.94 8.39
N GLN A 114 1.63 -44.19 8.72
CA GLN A 114 2.77 -43.53 8.08
C GLN A 114 2.86 -43.92 6.59
N MET A 115 2.71 -45.20 6.26
CA MET A 115 2.69 -45.67 4.87
C MET A 115 1.57 -45.03 4.07
N ALA A 116 0.35 -44.97 4.63
CA ALA A 116 -0.79 -44.34 3.98
C ALA A 116 -0.56 -42.82 3.76
N TYR A 117 0.03 -42.14 4.74
CA TYR A 117 0.41 -40.73 4.61
C TYR A 117 1.42 -40.52 3.47
N GLU A 118 2.49 -41.32 3.43
CA GLU A 118 3.53 -41.19 2.39
C GLU A 118 3.02 -41.52 1.00
N GLU A 119 2.19 -42.56 0.86
CA GLU A 119 1.59 -42.93 -0.41
C GLU A 119 0.69 -41.82 -0.93
N LEU A 120 -0.18 -41.28 -0.07
CA LEU A 120 -1.08 -40.18 -0.43
C LEU A 120 -0.30 -38.91 -0.76
N LYS A 121 0.73 -38.58 0.05
CA LYS A 121 1.63 -37.45 -0.21
C LYS A 121 2.28 -37.56 -1.58
N LYS A 122 2.86 -38.72 -1.92
CA LYS A 122 3.49 -38.96 -3.23
C LYS A 122 2.50 -38.76 -4.37
N ARG A 123 1.30 -39.36 -4.26
CA ARG A 123 0.26 -39.26 -5.29
C ARG A 123 -0.19 -37.82 -5.54
N LEU A 124 -0.54 -37.09 -4.48
CA LEU A 124 -0.98 -35.70 -4.59
C LEU A 124 0.15 -34.76 -5.02
N THR A 125 1.41 -35.07 -4.69
CA THR A 125 2.57 -34.33 -5.20
C THR A 125 2.75 -34.54 -6.71
N LEU A 126 2.53 -35.75 -7.23
CA LEU A 126 2.62 -36.03 -8.67
C LEU A 126 1.51 -35.34 -9.48
N GLU A 127 0.33 -35.21 -8.91
CA GLU A 127 -0.74 -34.35 -9.46
C GLU A 127 -0.40 -32.85 -9.37
N GLY A 128 0.68 -32.53 -8.65
CA GLY A 128 1.20 -31.21 -8.38
C GLY A 128 0.39 -30.42 -7.35
N LEU A 129 -0.51 -31.05 -6.59
CA LEU A 129 -1.47 -30.37 -5.72
C LEU A 129 -0.79 -29.46 -4.67
N PHE A 130 0.48 -29.73 -4.38
CA PHE A 130 1.34 -28.94 -3.48
C PHE A 130 2.30 -27.96 -4.19
N SER A 131 2.15 -27.75 -5.50
CA SER A 131 2.99 -26.84 -6.29
C SER A 131 2.89 -25.41 -5.76
N MET A 132 4.03 -24.73 -5.68
CA MET A 132 4.10 -23.31 -5.30
C MET A 132 3.31 -22.43 -6.27
N GLU A 133 3.16 -22.82 -7.53
CA GLU A 133 2.42 -22.07 -8.56
C GLU A 133 0.91 -21.99 -8.30
N ARG A 134 0.35 -22.93 -7.52
CA ARG A 134 -1.06 -22.89 -7.11
C ARG A 134 -1.30 -21.98 -5.92
N LYS A 135 -0.23 -21.68 -5.16
CA LYS A 135 -0.37 -20.96 -3.90
C LYS A 135 -0.68 -19.50 -4.16
N LYS A 136 -1.72 -19.01 -3.51
CA LYS A 136 -2.22 -17.64 -3.57
C LYS A 136 -1.52 -16.78 -2.53
N GLU A 137 -1.13 -15.58 -2.92
CA GLU A 137 -0.63 -14.62 -1.94
C GLU A 137 -1.76 -14.15 -1.02
N ILE A 138 -1.46 -14.04 0.27
CA ILE A 138 -2.39 -13.48 1.24
C ILE A 138 -2.44 -11.96 1.02
N PRO A 139 -3.65 -11.35 0.90
CA PRO A 139 -3.79 -9.92 0.72
C PRO A 139 -3.01 -9.12 1.77
N ALA A 140 -2.41 -8.01 1.34
CA ALA A 140 -1.59 -7.18 2.23
C ALA A 140 -2.40 -6.53 3.37
N LEU A 141 -3.72 -6.40 3.26
CA LEU A 141 -4.58 -5.85 4.31
C LEU A 141 -5.86 -6.68 4.40
N PRO A 142 -5.79 -7.91 4.94
CA PRO A 142 -6.96 -8.77 5.03
C PRO A 142 -7.94 -8.15 6.04
N ARG A 143 -9.21 -8.05 5.67
CA ARG A 143 -10.29 -7.58 6.54
C ARG A 143 -11.23 -8.71 6.89
N ARG A 144 -11.67 -9.49 5.90
CA ARG A 144 -12.64 -10.57 6.06
C ARG A 144 -11.95 -11.91 6.22
N ILE A 145 -11.93 -12.42 7.45
CA ILE A 145 -11.23 -13.64 7.81
C ILE A 145 -12.26 -14.72 8.12
N GLY A 146 -12.26 -15.80 7.36
CA GLY A 146 -13.01 -17.01 7.72
C GLY A 146 -12.18 -17.86 8.68
N VAL A 147 -12.75 -18.31 9.79
CA VAL A 147 -12.04 -19.14 10.77
C VAL A 147 -12.80 -20.43 10.98
N ILE A 148 -12.10 -21.56 10.81
CA ILE A 148 -12.59 -22.91 11.10
C ILE A 148 -11.74 -23.48 12.23
N THR A 149 -12.36 -23.72 13.38
CA THR A 149 -11.79 -24.43 14.53
C THR A 149 -12.94 -24.88 15.45
N SER A 150 -12.65 -25.75 16.42
CA SER A 150 -13.61 -26.12 17.46
C SER A 150 -13.89 -24.95 18.40
N HIS A 151 -15.17 -24.72 18.72
CA HIS A 151 -15.65 -23.75 19.70
C HIS A 151 -15.27 -24.12 21.13
N SER A 152 -15.13 -25.42 21.43
CA SER A 152 -14.74 -25.91 22.76
C SER A 152 -13.24 -25.82 23.04
N GLY A 153 -12.42 -25.51 22.03
CA GLY A 153 -10.96 -25.48 22.15
C GLY A 153 -10.43 -24.12 22.63
N ALA A 154 -9.36 -24.14 23.44
CA ALA A 154 -8.61 -22.93 23.82
C ALA A 154 -8.04 -22.15 22.62
N VAL A 155 -8.00 -22.77 21.45
CA VAL A 155 -7.49 -22.26 20.17
C VAL A 155 -8.21 -21.00 19.72
N ILE A 156 -9.54 -20.99 19.75
CA ILE A 156 -10.30 -19.81 19.28
C ILE A 156 -10.10 -18.64 20.23
N SER A 157 -10.07 -18.91 21.54
CA SER A 157 -9.79 -17.90 22.56
C SER A 157 -8.37 -17.35 22.44
N ASP A 158 -7.37 -18.20 22.19
CA ASP A 158 -5.98 -17.78 21.97
C ASP A 158 -5.86 -16.91 20.70
N PHE A 159 -6.48 -17.33 19.60
CA PHE A 159 -6.52 -16.55 18.37
C PHE A 159 -7.20 -15.18 18.57
N LEU A 160 -8.39 -15.15 19.19
CA LEU A 160 -9.13 -13.91 19.43
C LEU A 160 -8.44 -12.97 20.43
N THR A 161 -7.64 -13.51 21.35
CA THR A 161 -6.87 -12.69 22.31
C THR A 161 -5.65 -12.05 21.64
N ASN A 162 -5.02 -12.76 20.72
CA ASN A 162 -3.81 -12.29 20.03
C ASN A 162 -4.11 -11.48 18.77
N ILE A 163 -5.29 -11.62 18.16
CA ILE A 163 -5.68 -10.84 16.99
C ILE A 163 -5.89 -9.37 17.38
N GLY A 164 -5.24 -8.47 16.66
CA GLY A 164 -5.27 -7.04 16.93
C GLY A 164 -6.59 -6.40 16.54
N LYS A 165 -6.88 -5.23 17.11
CA LYS A 165 -8.10 -4.46 16.81
C LYS A 165 -7.91 -3.57 15.57
N PHE A 166 -7.73 -4.18 14.40
CA PHE A 166 -7.51 -3.48 13.12
C PHE A 166 -8.78 -3.40 12.23
N GLY A 167 -9.94 -3.75 12.77
CA GLY A 167 -11.20 -3.79 12.01
C GLY A 167 -11.40 -5.09 11.24
N PHE A 168 -10.86 -6.20 11.74
CA PHE A 168 -11.11 -7.53 11.20
C PHE A 168 -12.59 -7.94 11.36
N GLU A 169 -13.18 -8.43 10.27
CA GLU A 169 -14.47 -9.10 10.22
C GLU A 169 -14.22 -10.62 10.27
N ILE A 170 -14.40 -11.23 11.45
CA ILE A 170 -14.14 -12.66 11.67
C ILE A 170 -15.43 -13.45 11.50
N LEU A 171 -15.49 -14.29 10.46
CA LEU A 171 -16.56 -15.25 10.24
C LEU A 171 -16.13 -16.61 10.79
N PHE A 172 -16.59 -16.92 11.99
CA PHE A 172 -16.29 -18.18 12.66
C PHE A 172 -17.30 -19.28 12.29
N VAL A 173 -16.80 -20.47 11.94
CA VAL A 173 -17.61 -21.69 11.80
C VAL A 173 -17.05 -22.75 12.72
N ASP A 174 -17.88 -23.17 13.68
CA ASP A 174 -17.55 -24.27 14.57
C ASP A 174 -17.45 -25.58 13.79
N SER A 175 -16.37 -26.32 14.02
CA SER A 175 -16.13 -27.61 13.40
C SER A 175 -15.32 -28.48 14.35
N LYS A 176 -15.67 -29.77 14.43
CA LYS A 176 -14.77 -30.75 15.02
C LYS A 176 -13.47 -30.78 14.21
N VAL A 177 -12.35 -30.71 14.91
CA VAL A 177 -10.99 -30.71 14.33
C VAL A 177 -10.23 -32.00 14.60
N GLU A 178 -10.84 -32.94 15.31
CA GLU A 178 -10.29 -34.24 15.65
C GLU A 178 -11.39 -35.30 15.76
N GLY A 179 -10.99 -36.56 15.65
CA GLY A 179 -11.91 -37.70 15.63
C GLY A 179 -12.61 -37.93 14.27
N GLN A 180 -13.46 -38.95 14.25
CA GLN A 180 -14.04 -39.50 13.02
C GLN A 180 -14.98 -38.55 12.27
N ASP A 181 -15.68 -37.70 13.01
CA ASP A 181 -16.63 -36.74 12.44
C ASP A 181 -15.94 -35.49 11.87
N ALA A 182 -14.68 -35.25 12.23
CA ALA A 182 -13.97 -34.01 11.87
C ALA A 182 -13.90 -33.81 10.36
N ILE A 183 -13.71 -34.86 9.56
CA ILE A 183 -13.63 -34.74 8.10
C ILE A 183 -14.95 -34.18 7.55
N LYS A 184 -16.10 -34.70 8.01
CA LYS A 184 -17.42 -34.26 7.54
C LYS A 184 -17.72 -32.82 7.98
N ASP A 185 -17.42 -32.49 9.22
CA ASP A 185 -17.64 -31.15 9.77
C ASP A 185 -16.74 -30.11 9.09
N LEU A 186 -15.45 -30.42 8.89
CA LEU A 186 -14.50 -29.52 8.22
C LEU A 186 -14.92 -29.26 6.76
N LEU A 187 -15.33 -30.30 6.03
CA LEU A 187 -15.83 -30.15 4.66
C LEU A 187 -17.10 -29.29 4.59
N LEU A 188 -18.00 -29.44 5.56
CA LEU A 188 -19.21 -28.62 5.66
C LEU A 188 -18.86 -27.16 5.98
N ALA A 189 -17.92 -26.93 6.89
CA ALA A 189 -17.44 -25.61 7.26
C ALA A 189 -16.77 -24.90 6.07
N ILE A 190 -15.88 -25.59 5.35
CA ILE A 190 -15.25 -25.10 4.12
C ILE A 190 -16.32 -24.75 3.09
N LYS A 191 -17.31 -25.63 2.85
CA LYS A 191 -18.38 -25.38 1.90
C LYS A 191 -19.23 -24.16 2.29
N THR A 192 -19.48 -23.98 3.58
CA THR A 192 -20.25 -22.84 4.12
C THR A 192 -19.53 -21.51 3.87
N LEU A 193 -18.21 -21.49 4.09
CA LEU A 193 -17.37 -20.31 3.89
C LEU A 193 -17.00 -20.07 2.42
N LYS A 194 -17.05 -21.10 1.56
CA LYS A 194 -16.73 -20.99 0.12
C LYS A 194 -17.62 -19.98 -0.62
N ASN A 195 -18.86 -19.82 -0.19
CA ASN A 195 -19.82 -18.87 -0.78
C ASN A 195 -19.76 -17.47 -0.16
N LYS A 196 -18.83 -17.22 0.77
CA LYS A 196 -18.64 -15.92 1.42
C LYS A 196 -17.48 -15.18 0.76
N SER A 197 -17.56 -13.86 0.70
CA SER A 197 -16.47 -13.00 0.23
C SER A 197 -15.43 -12.89 1.33
N LEU A 198 -14.47 -13.81 1.36
CA LEU A 198 -13.36 -13.83 2.32
C LEU A 198 -12.06 -13.37 1.65
N ASP A 199 -11.23 -12.65 2.41
CA ASP A 199 -9.88 -12.29 2.01
C ASP A 199 -8.89 -13.41 2.34
N VAL A 200 -9.16 -14.15 3.42
CA VAL A 200 -8.36 -15.31 3.84
C VAL A 200 -9.23 -16.30 4.62
N LEU A 201 -9.00 -17.60 4.41
CA LEU A 201 -9.54 -18.68 5.21
C LEU A 201 -8.46 -19.18 6.17
N VAL A 202 -8.82 -19.38 7.42
CA VAL A 202 -7.92 -19.83 8.47
C VAL A 202 -8.44 -21.17 9.01
N LEU A 203 -7.63 -22.22 8.90
CA LEU A 203 -7.87 -23.49 9.57
C LEU A 203 -6.88 -23.64 10.71
N MET A 204 -7.37 -23.78 11.93
CA MET A 204 -6.54 -23.89 13.12
C MET A 204 -6.93 -25.07 13.98
N ARG A 205 -5.93 -25.59 14.68
CA ARG A 205 -6.09 -26.59 15.72
C ARG A 205 -5.07 -26.33 16.83
N GLY A 206 -5.37 -26.82 18.03
CA GLY A 206 -4.46 -26.76 19.17
C GLY A 206 -3.40 -27.86 19.10
N GLY A 207 -2.64 -27.98 20.18
CA GLY A 207 -1.73 -29.13 20.36
C GLY A 207 -2.49 -30.45 20.48
N GLY A 208 -1.80 -31.55 20.17
CA GLY A 208 -2.33 -32.91 20.31
C GLY A 208 -1.36 -33.96 19.77
N SER A 209 -1.68 -35.25 19.97
CA SER A 209 -0.89 -36.37 19.43
C SER A 209 -0.94 -36.42 17.90
N LEU A 210 0.02 -37.10 17.27
CA LEU A 210 0.07 -37.36 15.82
C LEU A 210 -1.25 -37.97 15.29
N GLU A 211 -1.87 -38.87 16.07
CA GLU A 211 -3.15 -39.50 15.76
C GLU A 211 -4.28 -38.49 15.57
N SER A 212 -4.16 -37.34 16.22
CA SER A 212 -5.20 -36.33 16.15
C SER A 212 -5.12 -35.49 14.87
N PHE A 213 -4.04 -35.60 14.08
CA PHE A 213 -3.90 -34.97 12.76
C PHE A 213 -4.46 -35.80 11.61
N LEU A 214 -4.94 -37.02 11.88
CA LEU A 214 -5.41 -37.94 10.84
C LEU A 214 -6.51 -37.34 9.95
N ALA A 215 -7.42 -36.56 10.52
CA ALA A 215 -8.46 -35.87 9.75
C ALA A 215 -7.90 -34.91 8.68
N PHE A 216 -6.73 -34.30 8.94
CA PHE A 216 -6.03 -33.38 8.02
C PHE A 216 -5.15 -34.10 6.99
N ASN A 217 -5.05 -35.42 7.07
CA ASN A 217 -4.38 -36.28 6.08
C ASN A 217 -5.38 -36.98 5.16
N ASN A 218 -6.56 -36.41 4.97
CA ASN A 218 -7.62 -36.95 4.12
C ASN A 218 -7.62 -36.29 2.73
N GLU A 219 -7.65 -37.11 1.67
CA GLU A 219 -7.61 -36.63 0.29
C GLU A 219 -8.72 -35.62 -0.05
N VAL A 220 -9.96 -35.89 0.37
CA VAL A 220 -11.12 -35.05 0.05
C VAL A 220 -10.97 -33.67 0.69
N LEU A 221 -10.47 -33.63 1.92
CA LEU A 221 -10.21 -32.38 2.63
C LEU A 221 -9.06 -31.58 1.99
N VAL A 222 -7.96 -32.25 1.64
CA VAL A 222 -6.81 -31.62 0.98
C VAL A 222 -7.23 -30.97 -0.33
N ARG A 223 -8.01 -31.67 -1.16
CA ARG A 223 -8.54 -31.11 -2.41
C ARG A 223 -9.50 -29.95 -2.17
N ALA A 224 -10.37 -30.05 -1.16
CA ALA A 224 -11.28 -28.96 -0.82
C ALA A 224 -10.56 -27.67 -0.39
N VAL A 225 -9.42 -27.81 0.30
CA VAL A 225 -8.55 -26.69 0.68
C VAL A 225 -7.81 -26.11 -0.53
N ALA A 226 -7.21 -26.96 -1.37
CA ALA A 226 -6.52 -26.51 -2.59
C ALA A 226 -7.47 -25.77 -3.57
N ASP A 227 -8.73 -26.21 -3.66
CA ASP A 227 -9.76 -25.61 -4.53
C ASP A 227 -10.55 -24.47 -3.86
N PHE A 228 -10.10 -23.96 -2.70
CA PHE A 228 -10.77 -22.87 -2.03
C PHE A 228 -10.52 -21.53 -2.76
N PRO A 229 -11.53 -20.65 -2.96
CA PRO A 229 -11.38 -19.45 -3.79
C PRO A 229 -10.44 -18.39 -3.20
N ALA A 230 -10.44 -18.19 -1.88
CA ALA A 230 -9.54 -17.29 -1.18
C ALA A 230 -8.24 -18.02 -0.74
N PRO A 231 -7.16 -17.32 -0.40
CA PRO A 231 -5.99 -17.95 0.19
C PRO A 231 -6.31 -18.60 1.53
N VAL A 232 -5.72 -19.75 1.79
CA VAL A 232 -5.89 -20.59 2.98
C VAL A 232 -4.61 -20.57 3.81
N LEU A 233 -4.76 -20.15 5.06
CA LEU A 233 -3.73 -20.12 6.09
C LEU A 233 -4.01 -21.24 7.11
N THR A 234 -3.03 -22.10 7.35
CA THR A 234 -3.15 -23.20 8.33
C THR A 234 -2.29 -22.94 9.56
N GLY A 235 -2.87 -23.13 10.74
CA GLY A 235 -2.18 -23.15 12.03
C GLY A 235 -2.29 -24.54 12.66
N LEU A 236 -1.65 -25.54 12.05
CA LEU A 236 -1.85 -26.97 12.35
C LEU A 236 -0.57 -27.69 12.85
N GLY A 237 0.27 -27.03 13.65
CA GLY A 237 1.45 -27.65 14.28
C GLY A 237 2.78 -27.44 13.52
N HIS A 238 3.86 -28.02 14.05
CA HIS A 238 5.24 -27.78 13.58
C HIS A 238 5.59 -28.47 12.25
N GLU A 239 6.49 -27.85 11.48
CA GLU A 239 6.80 -28.22 10.08
C GLU A 239 7.26 -29.67 9.85
N LYS A 240 7.89 -30.32 10.84
CA LYS A 240 8.40 -31.69 10.69
C LYS A 240 7.28 -32.74 10.53
N ASP A 241 6.10 -32.48 11.10
CA ASP A 241 4.94 -33.37 11.08
C ASP A 241 3.73 -32.69 10.41
N ALA A 242 3.99 -31.86 9.39
CA ALA A 242 2.94 -31.09 8.73
C ALA A 242 1.89 -32.01 8.06
N PRO A 243 0.60 -31.86 8.40
CA PRO A 243 -0.48 -32.57 7.72
C PRO A 243 -0.53 -32.24 6.24
N LEU A 244 -1.13 -33.13 5.43
CA LEU A 244 -1.26 -32.90 3.98
C LEU A 244 -2.03 -31.62 3.64
N VAL A 245 -3.01 -31.24 4.46
CA VAL A 245 -3.74 -29.97 4.33
C VAL A 245 -2.79 -28.77 4.45
N SER A 246 -1.79 -28.82 5.32
CA SER A 246 -0.78 -27.75 5.46
C SER A 246 0.16 -27.65 4.26
N LEU A 247 0.34 -28.74 3.51
CA LEU A 247 1.12 -28.71 2.28
C LEU A 247 0.31 -28.09 1.13
N ALA A 248 -0.99 -28.37 1.09
CA ALA A 248 -1.94 -27.80 0.12
C ALA A 248 -2.36 -26.37 0.42
N SER A 249 -2.23 -25.90 1.67
CA SER A 249 -2.53 -24.51 2.02
C SER A 249 -1.52 -23.54 1.41
N ASP A 250 -1.97 -22.31 1.20
CA ASP A 250 -1.16 -21.25 0.60
C ASP A 250 -0.05 -20.79 1.57
N LYS A 251 -0.35 -20.81 2.86
CA LYS A 251 0.62 -20.58 3.91
C LYS A 251 0.36 -21.47 5.12
N ASN A 252 1.42 -22.06 5.65
CA ASN A 252 1.38 -22.79 6.91
C ASN A 252 2.20 -22.04 7.97
N VAL A 253 1.66 -21.98 9.19
CA VAL A 253 2.34 -21.49 10.38
C VAL A 253 2.15 -22.49 11.52
N SER A 254 3.05 -22.46 12.49
CA SER A 254 3.12 -23.51 13.51
C SER A 254 1.99 -23.46 14.55
N THR A 255 1.49 -22.27 14.87
CA THR A 255 0.55 -22.08 16.00
C THR A 255 -0.58 -21.10 15.68
N PRO A 256 -1.72 -21.19 16.39
CA PRO A 256 -2.79 -20.20 16.32
C PRO A 256 -2.31 -18.77 16.62
N THR A 257 -1.42 -18.61 17.59
CA THR A 257 -0.76 -17.33 17.90
C THR A 257 0.04 -16.80 16.70
N ALA A 258 0.75 -17.67 15.98
CA ALA A 258 1.50 -17.28 14.78
C ALA A 258 0.56 -16.85 13.63
N VAL A 259 -0.62 -17.47 13.49
CA VAL A 259 -1.67 -17.02 12.56
C VAL A 259 -2.07 -15.59 12.91
N ALA A 260 -2.41 -15.31 14.18
CA ALA A 260 -2.82 -13.98 14.62
C ALA A 260 -1.73 -12.93 14.37
N ASN A 261 -0.47 -13.24 14.72
CA ASN A 261 0.65 -12.34 14.50
C ASN A 261 0.92 -12.05 13.03
N MET A 262 0.78 -13.06 12.16
CA MET A 262 0.92 -12.87 10.72
C MET A 262 -0.16 -11.96 10.14
N LEU A 263 -1.41 -12.11 10.59
CA LEU A 263 -2.49 -11.22 10.15
C LEU A 263 -2.30 -9.80 10.70
N ASN A 264 -1.80 -9.66 11.92
CA ASN A 264 -1.53 -8.37 12.56
C ASN A 264 -0.36 -7.61 11.92
N SER A 265 0.73 -8.30 11.57
CA SER A 265 1.99 -7.67 11.14
C SER A 265 1.77 -6.74 9.94
N THR A 266 0.94 -7.16 9.00
CA THR A 266 0.59 -6.39 7.80
C THR A 266 -0.13 -5.07 8.14
N TRP A 267 -1.07 -5.12 9.08
CA TRP A 267 -1.77 -3.93 9.57
C TRP A 267 -0.90 -3.01 10.43
N ILE A 268 0.00 -3.59 11.24
CA ILE A 268 0.99 -2.84 12.01
C ILE A 268 1.93 -2.07 11.08
N GLU A 269 2.41 -2.73 10.02
CA GLU A 269 3.27 -2.10 9.02
C GLU A 269 2.54 -0.97 8.29
N ALA A 270 1.28 -1.18 7.90
CA ALA A 270 0.47 -0.14 7.27
C ALA A 270 0.26 1.06 8.19
N ARG A 271 -0.03 0.84 9.49
CA ARG A 271 -0.15 1.92 10.48
C ARG A 271 1.15 2.70 10.62
N TYR A 272 2.28 2.00 10.67
CA TYR A 272 3.60 2.64 10.74
C TYR A 272 3.87 3.50 9.50
N LYS A 273 3.55 3.02 8.29
CA LYS A 273 3.69 3.79 7.05
C LYS A 273 2.81 5.04 7.03
N VAL A 274 1.59 4.97 7.57
CA VAL A 274 0.71 6.14 7.70
C VAL A 274 1.33 7.19 8.62
N ASN A 275 1.78 6.79 9.81
CA ASN A 275 2.42 7.71 10.77
C ASN A 275 3.67 8.38 10.18
N LEU A 276 4.55 7.60 9.53
CA LEU A 276 5.73 8.16 8.84
C LEU A 276 5.35 9.16 7.74
N SER A 277 4.25 8.90 7.03
CA SER A 277 3.77 9.79 5.98
C SER A 277 3.23 11.09 6.57
N GLU A 278 2.51 11.00 7.69
CA GLU A 278 2.03 12.16 8.46
C GLU A 278 3.18 13.04 8.93
N GLU A 279 4.20 12.45 9.57
CA GLU A 279 5.40 13.19 10.04
C GLU A 279 6.10 13.90 8.88
N LYS A 280 6.26 13.23 7.74
CA LYS A 280 6.86 13.82 6.53
C LYS A 280 6.04 14.98 5.99
N ILE A 281 4.72 14.83 5.93
CA ILE A 281 3.81 15.89 5.48
C ILE A 281 3.97 17.10 6.39
N LEU A 282 3.88 16.93 7.71
CA LEU A 282 3.99 18.02 8.68
C LEU A 282 5.36 18.71 8.62
N SER A 283 6.45 17.94 8.51
CA SER A 283 7.81 18.49 8.36
C SER A 283 7.97 19.31 7.08
N ASN A 284 7.45 18.80 5.96
CA ASN A 284 7.48 19.50 4.67
C ASN A 284 6.67 20.80 4.72
N PHE A 285 5.48 20.78 5.31
CA PHE A 285 4.65 21.98 5.48
C PHE A 285 5.33 23.01 6.38
N THR A 286 5.94 22.58 7.49
CA THR A 286 6.68 23.47 8.40
C THR A 286 7.84 24.14 7.67
N THR A 287 8.64 23.36 6.95
CA THR A 287 9.76 23.86 6.15
C THR A 287 9.29 24.85 5.07
N LEU A 288 8.16 24.57 4.42
CA LEU A 288 7.58 25.45 3.41
C LEU A 288 7.13 26.79 4.02
N LEU A 289 6.44 26.76 5.16
CA LEU A 289 6.00 27.96 5.87
C LEU A 289 7.19 28.81 6.34
N GLU A 290 8.25 28.18 6.84
CA GLU A 290 9.48 28.89 7.20
C GLU A 290 10.16 29.58 6.00
N ARG A 291 10.16 28.93 4.83
CA ARG A 291 10.67 29.54 3.59
C ARG A 291 9.84 30.74 3.17
N PHE A 292 8.52 30.63 3.21
CA PHE A 292 7.62 31.76 2.92
C PHE A 292 7.86 32.92 3.88
N LYS A 293 7.95 32.65 5.18
CA LYS A 293 8.22 33.69 6.19
C LYS A 293 9.57 34.38 5.96
N LYS A 294 10.63 33.62 5.65
CA LYS A 294 11.94 34.19 5.30
C LYS A 294 11.90 35.04 4.03
N ALA A 295 11.16 34.59 3.01
CA ALA A 295 11.01 35.35 1.77
C ALA A 295 10.23 36.65 2.00
N GLU A 296 9.16 36.60 2.80
CA GLU A 296 8.39 37.77 3.23
C GLU A 296 9.27 38.75 4.02
N GLU A 297 10.00 38.28 5.03
CA GLU A 297 10.93 39.12 5.80
C GLU A 297 12.00 39.78 4.92
N THR A 298 12.50 39.04 3.92
CA THR A 298 13.46 39.56 2.95
C THR A 298 12.82 40.65 2.08
N LEU A 299 11.63 40.41 1.53
CA LEU A 299 10.89 41.39 0.74
C LEU A 299 10.56 42.66 1.54
N LEU A 300 10.08 42.51 2.77
CA LEU A 300 9.76 43.63 3.67
C LEU A 300 11.00 44.48 3.99
N ARG A 301 12.20 43.88 4.00
CA ARG A 301 13.47 44.62 4.17
C ARG A 301 13.97 45.25 2.87
N SER A 302 13.85 44.57 1.74
CA SER A 302 14.40 45.01 0.46
C SER A 302 13.57 46.13 -0.19
N VAL A 303 12.24 46.10 -0.09
CA VAL A 303 11.37 47.10 -0.73
C VAL A 303 11.64 48.53 -0.23
N PRO A 304 11.74 48.80 1.09
CA PRO A 304 12.11 50.12 1.59
C PRO A 304 13.49 50.57 1.13
N GLN A 305 14.47 49.66 1.07
CA GLN A 305 15.83 49.99 0.60
C GLN A 305 15.84 50.46 -0.86
N ILE A 306 15.07 49.80 -1.72
CA ILE A 306 14.88 50.23 -3.11
C ILE A 306 14.21 51.61 -3.15
N GLY A 307 13.17 51.83 -2.33
CA GLY A 307 12.52 53.13 -2.20
C GLY A 307 13.48 54.25 -1.79
N PHE A 308 14.31 54.03 -0.77
CA PHE A 308 15.34 54.98 -0.35
C PHE A 308 16.39 55.22 -1.44
N ALA A 309 16.81 54.18 -2.17
CA ALA A 309 17.76 54.32 -3.27
C ALA A 309 17.19 55.19 -4.41
N ILE A 310 15.93 54.97 -4.79
CA ILE A 310 15.23 55.78 -5.81
C ILE A 310 15.13 57.24 -5.36
N THR A 311 14.72 57.48 -4.12
CA THR A 311 14.61 58.85 -3.57
C THR A 311 15.96 59.55 -3.57
N ARG A 312 17.03 58.87 -3.16
CA ARG A 312 18.39 59.42 -3.18
C ARG A 312 18.88 59.75 -4.59
N ILE A 313 18.61 58.88 -5.57
CA ILE A 313 18.94 59.14 -6.99
C ILE A 313 18.18 60.37 -7.48
N LYS A 314 16.86 60.45 -7.18
CA LYS A 314 16.02 61.59 -7.54
C LYS A 314 16.59 62.89 -6.95
N GLU A 315 16.89 62.93 -5.66
CA GLU A 315 17.47 64.09 -4.97
C GLU A 315 18.81 64.52 -5.60
N ASN A 316 19.68 63.55 -5.90
CA ASN A 316 20.95 63.83 -6.58
C ASN A 316 20.74 64.47 -7.96
N ILE A 317 19.80 63.96 -8.77
CA ILE A 317 19.49 64.53 -10.09
C ILE A 317 19.00 65.97 -9.94
N PHE A 318 18.08 66.23 -8.99
CA PHE A 318 17.59 67.59 -8.73
C PHE A 318 18.73 68.52 -8.31
N GLN A 319 19.63 68.06 -7.44
CA GLN A 319 20.76 68.87 -6.99
C GLN A 319 21.74 69.17 -8.12
N VAL A 320 22.07 68.18 -8.96
CA VAL A 320 22.94 68.36 -10.14
C VAL A 320 22.30 69.33 -11.13
N ALA A 321 21.02 69.17 -11.44
CA ALA A 321 20.29 70.07 -12.33
C ALA A 321 20.29 71.51 -11.80
N LYS A 322 20.03 71.70 -10.49
CA LYS A 322 20.07 73.00 -9.84
C LYS A 322 21.46 73.64 -9.92
N ASN A 323 22.51 72.87 -9.60
CA ASN A 323 23.89 73.34 -9.69
C ASN A 323 24.27 73.75 -11.12
N LEU A 324 23.82 72.99 -12.12
CA LEU A 324 24.09 73.27 -13.53
C LEU A 324 23.40 74.56 -13.99
N LEU A 325 22.12 74.74 -13.63
CA LEU A 325 21.39 75.98 -13.95
C LEU A 325 22.02 77.20 -13.27
N GLN A 326 22.41 77.07 -12.00
CA GLN A 326 23.11 78.14 -11.28
C GLN A 326 24.47 78.46 -11.92
N GLY A 327 25.26 77.44 -12.25
CA GLY A 327 26.53 77.61 -12.95
C GLY A 327 26.37 78.29 -14.32
N PHE A 328 25.38 77.87 -15.11
CA PHE A 328 25.07 78.48 -16.40
C PHE A 328 24.64 79.96 -16.24
N SER A 329 23.78 80.26 -15.25
CA SER A 329 23.37 81.63 -14.96
C SER A 329 24.55 82.54 -14.57
N LEU A 330 25.51 81.99 -13.81
CA LEU A 330 26.71 82.73 -13.41
C LEU A 330 27.64 82.98 -14.61
N VAL A 331 27.85 81.98 -15.46
CA VAL A 331 28.67 82.11 -16.67
C VAL A 331 28.06 83.13 -17.63
N THR A 332 26.74 83.08 -17.86
CA THR A 332 26.04 84.03 -18.73
C THR A 332 26.07 85.46 -18.16
N ALA A 333 25.91 85.63 -16.85
CA ALA A 333 26.07 86.93 -16.19
C ALA A 333 27.49 87.48 -16.37
N ASN A 334 28.52 86.67 -16.11
CA ASN A 334 29.92 87.07 -16.27
C ASN A 334 30.27 87.44 -17.71
N LEU A 335 29.78 86.67 -18.70
CA LEU A 335 29.97 86.98 -20.11
C LEU A 335 29.29 88.29 -20.50
N ASN A 336 28.07 88.54 -20.01
CA ASN A 336 27.35 89.78 -20.26
C ASN A 336 28.09 90.98 -19.67
N ASP A 337 28.62 90.85 -18.45
CA ASP A 337 29.40 91.90 -17.81
C ASP A 337 30.74 92.15 -18.54
N ALA A 338 31.42 91.09 -18.99
CA ALA A 338 32.61 91.22 -19.83
C ALA A 338 32.31 91.92 -21.16
N LEU A 339 31.22 91.56 -21.84
CA LEU A 339 30.78 92.22 -23.07
C LEU A 339 30.50 93.71 -22.85
N LYS A 340 29.81 94.08 -21.76
CA LYS A 340 29.60 95.48 -21.39
C LYS A 340 30.92 96.22 -21.17
N GLN A 341 31.89 95.58 -20.50
CA GLN A 341 33.22 96.17 -20.31
C GLN A 341 33.93 96.38 -21.64
N TYR A 342 33.96 95.39 -22.53
CA TYR A 342 34.57 95.54 -23.85
C TYR A 342 33.88 96.61 -24.69
N ALA A 343 32.54 96.67 -24.68
CA ALA A 343 31.78 97.71 -25.36
C ALA A 343 32.17 99.11 -24.85
N LYS A 344 32.30 99.27 -23.52
CA LYS A 344 32.75 100.54 -22.91
C LYS A 344 34.19 100.90 -23.29
N VAL A 345 35.10 99.93 -23.36
CA VAL A 345 36.49 100.17 -23.81
C VAL A 345 36.51 100.63 -25.27
N ILE A 346 35.72 100.00 -26.14
CA ILE A 346 35.62 100.41 -27.55
C ILE A 346 35.08 101.84 -27.67
N GLU A 347 34.03 102.18 -26.91
CA GLU A 347 33.43 103.51 -26.92
C GLU A 347 34.37 104.61 -26.38
N LEU A 348 35.18 104.29 -25.37
CA LEU A 348 36.21 105.20 -24.82
C LEU A 348 37.41 105.35 -25.75
N SER A 349 37.72 104.32 -26.54
CA SER A 349 38.87 104.27 -27.43
C SER A 349 38.57 104.81 -28.84
N ASN A 350 37.36 105.34 -29.09
CA ASN A 350 36.98 105.91 -30.38
C ASN A 350 37.76 107.23 -30.65
N PRO A 351 38.64 107.30 -31.66
CA PRO A 351 39.47 108.48 -31.95
C PRO A 351 38.67 109.74 -32.31
N GLU A 352 37.47 109.58 -32.90
CA GLU A 352 36.58 110.71 -33.23
C GLU A 352 36.07 111.41 -31.96
N ARG A 353 35.99 110.68 -30.85
CA ARG A 353 35.60 111.23 -29.56
C ARG A 353 36.64 112.23 -29.06
N GLN A 354 37.93 112.04 -29.31
CA GLN A 354 38.96 113.04 -28.94
C GLN A 354 38.83 114.33 -29.74
N LEU A 355 38.43 114.26 -31.01
CA LEU A 355 38.17 115.44 -31.84
C LEU A 355 36.96 116.23 -31.32
N THR A 356 35.90 115.55 -30.85
CA THR A 356 34.72 116.21 -30.25
C THR A 356 34.99 116.92 -28.91
N HIS A 357 36.06 116.56 -28.18
CA HIS A 357 36.42 117.22 -26.92
C HIS A 357 37.33 118.45 -27.10
N GLY A 358 37.47 118.96 -28.33
CA GLY A 358 38.22 120.19 -28.63
C GLY A 358 39.73 119.98 -28.86
N TYR A 359 40.19 118.73 -28.92
CA TYR A 359 41.57 118.44 -29.36
C TYR A 359 41.63 118.44 -30.88
N SER A 360 42.70 119.02 -31.43
CA SER A 360 42.94 119.09 -32.86
C SER A 360 44.20 118.33 -33.25
N ILE A 361 44.19 117.60 -34.35
CA ILE A 361 45.37 116.92 -34.88
C ILE A 361 46.04 117.82 -35.90
N VAL A 362 47.23 118.33 -35.57
CA VAL A 362 48.02 119.18 -36.49
C VAL A 362 48.91 118.30 -37.35
N ARG A 363 48.93 118.55 -38.67
CA ARG A 363 49.82 117.91 -39.64
C ARG A 363 50.67 118.95 -40.36
N SER A 364 51.94 118.65 -40.61
CA SER A 364 52.83 119.45 -41.47
C SER A 364 53.39 118.52 -42.54
N LYS A 365 53.32 118.94 -43.82
CA LYS A 365 53.75 118.13 -44.98
C LYS A 365 53.18 116.69 -44.97
N GLY A 366 51.93 116.54 -44.56
CA GLY A 366 51.22 115.24 -44.51
C GLY A 366 51.51 114.35 -43.30
N LYS A 367 52.43 114.71 -42.40
CA LYS A 367 52.73 113.96 -41.16
C LYS A 367 52.16 114.65 -39.94
N VAL A 368 51.66 113.88 -38.96
CA VAL A 368 51.17 114.43 -37.68
C VAL A 368 52.33 115.02 -36.91
N VAL A 369 52.19 116.28 -36.53
CA VAL A 369 53.13 117.01 -35.69
C VAL A 369 52.95 116.49 -34.27
N ARG A 370 53.99 115.87 -33.70
CA ARG A 370 53.99 115.37 -32.32
C ARG A 370 54.89 116.19 -31.43
N TYR A 371 55.94 116.78 -32.01
CA TYR A 371 56.92 117.58 -31.30
C TYR A 371 57.07 118.93 -31.97
N VAL A 372 57.39 119.96 -31.19
CA VAL A 372 57.58 121.33 -31.70
C VAL A 372 58.67 121.39 -32.78
N ALA A 373 59.70 120.54 -32.67
CA ALA A 373 60.80 120.45 -33.64
C ALA A 373 60.38 119.93 -35.03
N ASP A 374 59.20 119.31 -35.15
CA ASP A 374 58.69 118.80 -36.43
C ASP A 374 58.21 119.92 -37.35
N VAL A 375 58.15 121.16 -36.84
CA VAL A 375 57.69 122.34 -37.57
C VAL A 375 58.79 123.40 -37.54
N LYS A 376 59.15 123.92 -38.73
CA LYS A 376 60.05 125.07 -38.87
C LYS A 376 59.26 126.32 -39.20
N SER A 377 59.74 127.49 -38.77
CA SER A 377 59.19 128.78 -39.17
C SER A 377 59.06 128.85 -40.70
N GLY A 378 57.85 129.18 -41.17
CA GLY A 378 57.47 129.21 -42.57
C GLY A 378 56.74 127.95 -43.10
N ASP A 379 56.68 126.83 -42.36
CA ASP A 379 56.00 125.62 -42.82
C ASP A 379 54.45 125.76 -42.78
N SER A 380 53.76 125.20 -43.78
CA SER A 380 52.30 125.14 -43.82
C SER A 380 51.79 123.96 -42.98
N MET A 381 50.84 124.23 -42.09
CA MET A 381 50.21 123.26 -41.20
C MET A 381 48.72 123.10 -41.50
N GLU A 382 48.22 121.88 -41.34
CA GLU A 382 46.81 121.50 -41.45
C GLU A 382 46.32 120.95 -40.11
N THR A 383 45.44 121.68 -39.45
CA THR A 383 44.86 121.33 -38.16
C THR A 383 43.47 120.73 -38.36
N SER A 384 43.33 119.42 -38.15
CA SER A 384 42.05 118.72 -38.20
C SER A 384 41.30 118.90 -36.87
N VAL A 385 40.10 119.45 -36.93
CA VAL A 385 39.15 119.61 -35.82
C VAL A 385 37.91 118.73 -36.06
N SER A 386 36.98 118.68 -35.10
CA SER A 386 35.80 117.79 -35.16
C SER A 386 34.95 117.91 -36.43
N ASP A 387 34.95 119.06 -37.10
CA ASP A 387 34.08 119.39 -38.23
C ASP A 387 34.84 119.82 -39.49
N GLY A 388 36.18 119.82 -39.50
CA GLY A 388 36.93 120.28 -40.68
C GLY A 388 38.45 120.38 -40.50
N ILE A 389 39.11 120.99 -41.50
CA ILE A 389 40.56 121.18 -41.53
C ILE A 389 40.88 122.67 -41.68
N ILE A 390 41.63 123.22 -40.73
CA ILE A 390 42.11 124.61 -40.74
C ILE A 390 43.55 124.63 -41.26
N LYS A 391 43.85 125.48 -42.24
CA LYS A 391 45.21 125.66 -42.76
C LYS A 391 45.87 126.89 -42.15
N SER A 392 47.06 126.72 -41.61
CA SER A 392 47.84 127.78 -40.96
C SER A 392 49.31 127.70 -41.39
N LYS A 393 50.11 128.72 -41.05
CA LYS A 393 51.55 128.75 -41.35
C LYS A 393 52.31 129.04 -40.06
N ALA A 394 53.35 128.25 -39.78
CA ALA A 394 54.18 128.42 -38.60
C ALA A 394 54.98 129.73 -38.71
N ILE A 395 54.91 130.55 -37.67
CA ILE A 395 55.64 131.82 -37.58
C ILE A 395 56.98 131.58 -36.90
#